data_AF-A0ABD1RAG9-F1
#
_entry.id   AF-A0ABD1RAG9-F1
#
_cell.length_a   1.000
_cell.length_b   1.000
_cell.length_c   1.000
_cell.angle_alpha   90.00
_cell.angle_beta   90.00
_cell.angle_gamma   90.00
#
_symmetry.space_group_name_H-M   'P 1'
#
loop_
_entity.id
_entity.type
_entity.pdbx_description
1 polymer ?
#
loop_
_entity_poly.entity_id
_entity_poly.type
_entity_poly.pdbx_seq_one_letter_code
_entity_poly.pdbx_strand_id
1 'polypeptide(L)'
;MEPLGLDVLRKYTRLPIWCIGLLIPPRMQSPEFSSGSGSRIIGKHTGREPGVSPEKCLEWLDMHLEKSVFYISFGSQNSITTSQLMALAMGLEDGGKPTSCF
;
A
#
# COMPACT_ATOMS: atom_id res chain seq x y z
N MET A 1 10.60 -14.38 3.32
CA MET A 1 12.08 -14.37 3.40
C MET A 1 12.59 -15.33 2.34
N GLU A 2 13.47 -14.88 1.46
CA GLU A 2 13.99 -15.66 0.34
C GLU A 2 15.39 -16.19 0.70
N PRO A 3 15.52 -17.48 1.08
CA PRO A 3 16.78 -18.00 1.62
C PRO A 3 17.87 -18.16 0.56
N LEU A 4 17.49 -18.44 -0.70
CA LEU A 4 18.45 -18.73 -1.78
C LEU A 4 19.24 -17.49 -2.18
N GLY A 5 18.57 -16.36 -2.46
CA GLY A 5 19.23 -15.09 -2.75
C GLY A 5 20.15 -14.62 -1.62
N LEU A 6 19.77 -14.88 -0.36
CA LEU A 6 20.60 -14.53 0.80
C LEU A 6 21.92 -15.32 0.81
N ASP A 7 21.87 -16.62 0.52
CA ASP A 7 23.06 -17.47 0.46
C ASP A 7 24.00 -17.06 -0.68
N VAL A 8 23.44 -16.69 -1.84
CA VAL A 8 24.21 -16.15 -2.96
C VAL A 8 24.90 -14.84 -2.56
N LEU A 9 24.17 -13.93 -1.91
CA LEU A 9 24.69 -12.63 -1.51
C LEU A 9 25.82 -12.77 -0.46
N ARG A 10 25.69 -13.69 0.50
CA ARG A 10 26.74 -14.01 1.49
C ARG A 10 28.00 -14.56 0.84
N LYS A 11 27.85 -15.48 -0.11
CA LYS A 11 28.98 -16.05 -0.87
C LYS A 11 29.69 -15.00 -1.70
N TYR A 12 28.93 -14.10 -2.34
CA TYR A 12 29.47 -13.07 -3.21
C TYR A 12 30.17 -11.94 -2.44
N THR A 13 29.51 -11.38 -1.42
CA THR A 13 30.03 -10.22 -0.65
C THR A 13 31.08 -10.61 0.36
N ARG A 14 31.11 -11.87 0.82
CA ARG A 14 31.92 -12.37 1.94
C ARG A 14 31.79 -11.57 3.24
N LEU A 15 30.69 -10.82 3.38
CA LEU A 15 30.34 -10.09 4.58
C LEU A 15 29.21 -10.82 5.30
N PRO A 16 29.13 -10.70 6.63
CA PRO A 16 28.01 -11.26 7.35
C PRO A 16 26.75 -10.43 7.04
N ILE A 17 25.68 -11.11 6.64
CA ILE A 17 24.41 -10.49 6.24
C ILE A 17 23.31 -10.99 7.17
N TRP A 18 22.59 -10.05 7.78
CA TRP A 18 21.41 -10.29 8.59
C TRP A 18 20.21 -9.62 7.94
N CYS A 19 19.17 -10.40 7.69
CA CYS A 19 17.91 -9.87 7.23
C CYS A 19 17.14 -9.32 8.44
N ILE A 20 16.97 -8.00 8.50
CA ILE A 20 16.25 -7.31 9.58
C ILE A 20 14.72 -7.30 9.33
N GLY A 21 14.25 -7.93 8.24
CA GLY A 21 12.82 -8.01 7.91
C GLY A 21 12.21 -6.66 7.52
N LEU A 22 10.89 -6.66 7.27
CA LEU A 22 10.14 -5.41 7.11
C LEU A 22 10.18 -4.64 8.43
N LEU A 23 10.86 -3.49 8.42
CA LEU A 23 10.86 -2.52 9.51
C LEU A 23 9.51 -1.80 9.56
N ILE A 24 8.48 -2.52 10.00
CA ILE A 24 7.16 -1.94 10.22
C ILE A 24 7.26 -1.06 11.47
N PRO A 25 7.00 0.26 11.39
CA PRO A 25 6.99 1.11 12.57
C PRO A 25 6.10 0.53 13.67
N PRO A 26 6.51 0.54 14.96
CA PRO A 26 5.72 -0.07 16.05
C PRO A 26 4.26 0.43 16.12
N ARG A 27 4.04 1.68 15.71
CA ARG A 27 2.72 2.33 15.56
C ARG A 27 1.77 1.69 14.54
N MET A 28 2.27 0.83 13.65
CA MET A 28 1.45 0.04 12.71
C MET A 28 1.25 -1.41 13.18
N GLN A 29 1.86 -1.80 14.31
CA GLN A 29 1.79 -3.16 14.86
C GLN A 29 0.80 -3.27 16.02
N SER A 30 0.25 -2.16 16.53
CA SER A 30 -0.75 -2.19 17.59
C SER A 30 -2.12 -2.61 17.05
N PRO A 31 -2.80 -3.59 17.69
CA PRO A 31 -4.14 -4.03 17.29
C PRO A 31 -5.25 -3.00 17.59
N GLU A 32 -4.92 -1.89 18.25
CA GLU A 32 -5.87 -0.83 18.61
C GLU A 32 -6.04 0.18 17.45
N PHE A 33 -6.75 -0.26 16.41
CA PHE A 33 -7.39 0.63 15.43
C PHE A 33 -8.57 1.42 16.02
N SER A 34 -8.88 1.21 17.31
CA SER A 34 -10.08 1.71 17.97
C SER A 34 -9.75 2.70 19.07
N SER A 35 -9.18 3.85 18.75
CA SER A 35 -9.38 5.05 19.60
C SER A 35 -9.00 6.33 18.86
N GLY A 36 -9.97 6.88 18.12
CA GLY A 36 -10.27 8.33 18.08
C GLY A 36 -9.19 9.37 17.79
N SER A 37 -7.97 9.01 17.40
CA SER A 37 -6.89 9.96 17.12
C SER A 37 -6.06 9.52 15.90
N GLY A 38 -6.77 9.28 14.79
CA GLY A 38 -6.23 8.81 13.50
C GLY A 38 -5.39 9.82 12.71
N SER A 39 -4.92 10.92 13.31
CA SER A 39 -4.39 12.06 12.54
C SER A 39 -2.91 11.92 12.11
N ARG A 40 -2.11 11.05 12.74
CA ARG A 40 -0.64 11.01 12.48
C ARG A 40 -0.13 9.84 11.63
N ILE A 41 -0.91 8.76 11.47
CA ILE A 41 -0.51 7.64 10.57
C ILE A 41 -0.92 7.94 9.13
N ILE A 42 -2.05 8.62 8.94
CA ILE A 42 -2.48 9.16 7.64
C ILE A 42 -2.02 10.62 7.53
N GLY A 43 -0.76 10.85 7.86
CA GLY A 43 -0.12 12.15 7.68
C GLY A 43 0.26 12.38 6.22
N LYS A 44 0.41 13.65 5.82
CA LYS A 44 0.99 14.03 4.52
C LYS A 44 2.42 13.48 4.40
N HIS A 45 2.56 12.29 3.82
CA HIS A 45 3.87 11.71 3.49
C HIS A 45 4.48 12.36 2.25
N THR A 46 3.66 13.05 1.48
CA THR A 46 4.07 13.85 0.32
C THR A 46 3.68 15.29 0.59
N GLY A 47 4.44 16.28 0.12
CA GLY A 47 4.04 17.69 0.17
C GLY A 47 2.83 18.02 -0.73
N ARG A 48 2.06 17.00 -1.12
CA ARG A 48 0.90 17.07 -2.00
C ARG A 48 -0.35 16.83 -1.17
N GLU A 49 -1.34 17.70 -1.34
CA GLU A 49 -2.66 17.50 -0.75
C GLU A 49 -3.33 16.27 -1.40
N PRO A 50 -3.83 15.31 -0.61
CA PRO A 50 -4.67 14.24 -1.12
C PRO A 50 -5.93 14.79 -1.80
N GLY A 51 -6.33 14.21 -2.93
CA GLY A 51 -7.59 14.58 -3.62
C GLY A 51 -8.86 14.19 -2.85
N VAL A 52 -8.74 13.22 -1.92
CA VAL A 52 -9.81 12.76 -1.03
C VAL A 52 -9.26 12.69 0.38
N SER A 53 -10.03 13.14 1.38
CA SER A 53 -9.59 13.05 2.77
C SER A 53 -9.59 11.60 3.24
N PRO A 54 -8.68 11.22 4.14
CA PRO A 54 -8.65 9.87 4.69
C PRO A 54 -9.97 9.38 5.27
N GLU A 55 -10.70 10.27 5.93
CA GLU A 55 -11.96 9.97 6.60
C GLU A 55 -13.03 9.58 5.58
N LYS A 56 -13.13 10.31 4.46
CA LYS A 56 -14.07 10.00 3.37
C LYS A 56 -13.72 8.69 2.67
N CYS A 57 -12.44 8.36 2.56
CA CYS A 57 -11.99 7.08 2.03
C CYS A 57 -12.43 5.91 2.93
N LEU A 58 -12.26 6.05 4.25
CA LEU A 58 -12.70 5.05 5.22
C LEU A 58 -14.22 4.89 5.24
N GLU A 59 -14.97 5.99 5.26
CA GLU A 59 -16.44 5.96 5.17
C GLU A 59 -16.92 5.22 3.91
N TRP A 60 -16.27 5.45 2.75
CA TRP A 60 -16.59 4.74 1.52
C TRP A 60 -16.27 3.24 1.62
N LEU A 61 -15.15 2.86 2.25
CA LEU A 61 -14.79 1.46 2.46
C LEU A 61 -15.80 0.73 3.37
N ASP A 62 -16.29 1.41 4.41
CA ASP A 62 -17.27 0.86 5.35
C ASP A 62 -18.62 0.53 4.70
N MET A 63 -18.92 1.11 3.53
CA MET A 63 -20.13 0.82 2.75
C MET A 63 -20.05 -0.50 1.98
N HIS A 64 -18.88 -1.14 1.90
CA HIS A 64 -18.65 -2.35 1.14
C HIS A 64 -18.42 -3.57 2.04
N LEU A 65 -18.75 -4.77 1.53
CA LEU A 65 -18.51 -6.02 2.26
C LEU A 65 -17.02 -6.26 2.48
N GLU A 66 -16.67 -7.00 3.53
CA GLU A 66 -15.28 -7.40 3.77
C GLU A 66 -14.67 -8.11 2.55
N LYS A 67 -13.41 -7.79 2.24
CA LYS A 67 -12.64 -8.39 1.13
C LYS A 67 -13.30 -8.23 -0.26
N SER A 68 -14.21 -7.27 -0.42
CA SER A 68 -14.93 -7.04 -1.68
C SER A 68 -14.33 -5.92 -2.56
N VAL A 69 -13.48 -5.07 -1.98
CA VAL A 69 -12.86 -3.93 -2.65
C VAL A 69 -11.42 -4.22 -3.03
N PHE A 70 -11.00 -3.84 -4.23
CA PHE A 70 -9.60 -3.86 -4.62
C PHE A 70 -8.89 -2.56 -4.26
N TYR A 71 -7.74 -2.69 -3.59
CA TYR A 71 -6.78 -1.61 -3.40
C TYR A 71 -5.73 -1.63 -4.50
N ILE A 72 -5.55 -0.51 -5.18
CA ILE A 72 -4.55 -0.33 -6.24
C ILE A 72 -3.74 0.91 -5.91
N SER A 73 -2.44 0.75 -5.74
CA SER A 73 -1.49 1.87 -5.65
C SER A 73 -0.16 1.48 -6.26
N PHE A 74 0.43 2.40 -7.03
CA PHE A 74 1.77 2.23 -7.59
C PHE A 74 2.85 2.81 -6.68
N GLY A 75 2.47 3.46 -5.58
CA GLY A 75 3.42 4.20 -4.73
C GLY A 75 3.94 5.47 -5.41
N SER A 76 4.63 6.32 -4.64
CA SER A 76 5.02 7.67 -5.07
C SER A 76 6.15 7.70 -6.11
N GLN A 77 6.94 6.63 -6.22
CA GLN A 77 8.12 6.58 -7.09
C GLN A 77 7.83 5.95 -8.47
N ASN A 78 6.62 5.45 -8.70
CA ASN A 78 6.25 4.85 -9.97
C ASN A 78 5.32 5.78 -10.75
N SER A 79 5.62 5.96 -12.03
CA SER A 79 4.77 6.69 -12.97
C SER A 79 4.14 5.70 -13.95
N ILE A 80 2.81 5.68 -14.01
CA ILE A 80 2.05 4.91 -15.01
C ILE A 80 1.71 5.81 -16.19
N THR A 81 1.86 5.31 -17.41
CA THR A 81 1.46 6.06 -18.61
C THR A 81 -0.06 6.13 -18.71
N THR A 82 -0.59 7.16 -19.37
CA THR A 82 -2.04 7.32 -19.59
C THR A 82 -2.66 6.10 -20.28
N SER A 83 -1.97 5.51 -21.26
CA SER A 83 -2.44 4.30 -21.97
C SER A 83 -2.53 3.08 -21.05
N GLN A 84 -1.57 2.90 -20.15
CA GLN A 84 -1.60 1.79 -19.18
C GLN A 84 -2.70 2.00 -18.14
N LEU A 85 -2.90 3.24 -17.68
CA LEU A 85 -3.99 3.57 -16.77
C LEU A 85 -5.36 3.36 -17.41
N MET A 86 -5.51 3.71 -18.68
CA MET A 86 -6.75 3.49 -19.43
C MET A 86 -7.03 2.00 -19.64
N ALA A 87 -6.02 1.21 -20.00
CA ALA A 87 -6.15 -0.24 -20.10
C ALA A 87 -6.53 -0.87 -18.75
N LEU A 88 -5.95 -0.39 -17.65
CA LEU A 88 -6.32 -0.80 -16.30
C LEU A 88 -7.78 -0.45 -16.01
N ALA A 89 -8.21 0.78 -16.27
CA ALA A 89 -9.59 1.23 -16.04
C ALA A 89 -10.61 0.38 -16.81
N MET A 90 -10.34 0.09 -18.08
CA MET A 90 -11.20 -0.79 -18.90
C MET A 90 -11.27 -2.21 -18.32
N GLY A 91 -10.14 -2.78 -17.89
CA GLY A 91 -10.13 -4.11 -17.27
C GLY A 91 -10.86 -4.18 -15.94
N LEU A 92 -10.87 -3.09 -15.16
CA LEU A 92 -11.61 -3.00 -13.90
C LEU A 92 -13.11 -2.86 -14.13
N GLU A 93 -13.52 -2.10 -15.15
CA GLU A 93 -14.92 -1.93 -15.54
C GLU A 93 -15.55 -3.28 -15.94
N ASP A 94 -14.85 -4.07 -16.75
CA ASP A 94 -15.29 -5.41 -17.15
C ASP A 94 -15.35 -6.40 -15.96
N GLY A 95 -14.47 -6.21 -14.97
CA GLY A 95 -14.40 -7.04 -13.76
C GLY A 95 -15.54 -6.83 -12.76
N GLY A 96 -16.34 -5.76 -12.90
CA GLY A 96 -17.56 -5.52 -12.12
C GLY A 96 -17.39 -5.36 -10.61
N LYS A 97 -16.16 -5.17 -10.11
CA LYS A 97 -15.90 -4.98 -8.67
C LYS A 97 -15.69 -3.51 -8.34
N PRO A 98 -16.14 -3.04 -7.17
CA PRO A 98 -15.82 -1.69 -6.70
C PRO A 98 -14.30 -1.54 -6.50
N THR A 99 -13.74 -0.49 -7.09
CA THR A 99 -12.30 -0.21 -7.10
C THR A 99 -12.04 1.20 -6.61
N SER A 100 -11.07 1.36 -5.72
CA SER A 100 -10.62 2.67 -5.25
C SER A 100 -9.19 2.93 -5.74
N CYS A 101 -9.01 4.03 -6.48
CA CYS A 101 -7.71 4.44 -7.00
C CYS A 101 -7.17 5.59 -6.14
N PHE A 102 -6.02 5.39 -5.50
CA PHE A 102 -5.32 6.39 -4.68
C PHE A 102 -3.87 6.59 -5.11
#